data_AF-A0A7W1UZ58-F1
#
_entry.id   AF-A0A7W1UZ58-F1
#
_cell.length_a   1.000
_cell.length_b   1.000
_cell.length_c   1.000
_cell.angle_alpha   90.00
_cell.angle_beta   90.00
_cell.angle_gamma   90.00
#
_symmetry.space_group_name_H-M   'P 1'
#
loop_
_entity.id
_entity.type
_entity.pdbx_description
1 polymer ?
#
loop_
_entity_poly.entity_id
_entity_poly.type
_entity_poly.pdbx_seq_one_letter_code
_entity_poly.pdbx_strand_id
1 'polypeptide(L)'
;MEKKKILLIAMPSLHLDRWVSHIDRSKYKLYWFNILEMPHNSNEAFALIFENWKKRKVKPINGEYFLSKKLPSVHKKIRSLFEVTEEEYLKKIIKDINPDIIHTFEMQSCTYPIGNVLKKLKIIRIYSCWGSDLFFYRNIELHRKKIVKILKHLDVIHTDNKRDIKVAQDLG
;
A
#
# COMPACT_ATOMS: atom_id res chain seq x y z
N MET A 1 -11.65 -26.67 4.56
CA MET A 1 -11.82 -25.29 5.04
C MET A 1 -11.51 -24.34 3.91
N GLU A 2 -12.27 -23.24 3.76
CA GLU A 2 -11.97 -22.22 2.76
C GLU A 2 -10.64 -21.51 3.10
N LYS A 3 -9.79 -21.28 2.10
CA LYS A 3 -8.51 -20.59 2.29
C LYS A 3 -8.77 -19.11 2.59
N LYS A 4 -8.10 -18.57 3.60
CA LYS A 4 -8.14 -17.12 3.88
C LYS A 4 -7.45 -16.33 2.77
N LYS A 5 -8.02 -15.21 2.36
CA LYS A 5 -7.53 -14.36 1.28
C LYS A 5 -6.66 -13.24 1.85
N ILE A 6 -5.42 -13.15 1.37
CA ILE A 6 -4.51 -12.07 1.73
C ILE A 6 -4.30 -11.19 0.50
N LEU A 7 -4.59 -9.90 0.63
CA LEU A 7 -4.20 -8.88 -0.32
C LEU A 7 -2.89 -8.23 0.11
N LEU A 8 -1.82 -8.52 -0.62
CA LEU A 8 -0.53 -7.86 -0.49
C LEU A 8 -0.54 -6.57 -1.30
N ILE A 9 -0.11 -5.45 -0.71
CA ILE A 9 0.04 -4.17 -1.40
C ILE A 9 1.50 -3.75 -1.30
N ALA A 10 2.21 -3.85 -2.40
CA ALA A 10 3.66 -3.71 -2.45
C ALA A 10 4.13 -3.27 -3.84
N MET A 11 5.32 -2.67 -3.87
CA MET A 11 6.12 -2.62 -5.09
C MET A 11 6.78 -3.99 -5.35
N PRO A 12 7.07 -4.35 -6.62
CA PRO A 12 7.87 -5.51 -6.95
C PRO A 12 9.23 -5.42 -6.28
N SER A 13 9.62 -6.45 -5.55
CA SER A 13 10.92 -6.50 -4.87
C SER A 13 11.26 -7.92 -4.46
N LEU A 14 12.56 -8.19 -4.31
CA LEU A 14 13.05 -9.45 -3.76
C LEU A 14 12.50 -9.72 -2.35
N HIS A 15 12.25 -8.66 -1.57
CA HIS A 15 11.65 -8.77 -0.24
C HIS A 15 10.22 -9.32 -0.32
N LEU A 16 9.41 -8.84 -1.27
CA LEU A 16 8.05 -9.37 -1.50
C LEU A 16 8.10 -10.83 -1.93
N ASP A 17 8.97 -11.17 -2.90
CA ASP A 17 9.07 -12.54 -3.42
C ASP A 17 9.47 -13.53 -2.31
N ARG A 18 10.48 -13.17 -1.50
CA ARG A 18 10.88 -13.96 -0.34
C ARG A 18 9.78 -14.03 0.70
N TRP A 19 9.09 -12.92 1.00
CA TRP A 19 8.01 -12.95 1.98
C TRP A 19 6.91 -13.94 1.56
N VAL A 20 6.48 -13.86 0.30
CA VAL A 20 5.44 -14.69 -0.28
C VAL A 20 5.82 -16.17 -0.32
N SER A 21 7.10 -16.49 -0.57
CA SER A 21 7.57 -17.88 -0.61
C SER A 21 7.42 -18.62 0.71
N HIS A 22 7.35 -17.89 1.84
CA HIS A 22 7.20 -18.47 3.18
C HIS A 22 5.73 -18.59 3.62
N ILE A 23 4.78 -18.08 2.83
CA ILE A 23 3.37 -18.17 3.19
C ILE A 23 2.81 -19.54 2.82
N ASP A 24 2.15 -20.18 3.78
CA ASP A 24 1.49 -21.47 3.61
C ASP A 24 0.29 -21.37 2.65
N ARG A 25 0.53 -21.70 1.37
CA ARG A 25 -0.47 -21.71 0.30
C ARG A 25 -1.57 -22.75 0.48
N SER A 26 -1.44 -23.70 1.42
CA SER A 26 -2.54 -24.62 1.76
C SER A 26 -3.62 -23.91 2.60
N LYS A 27 -3.24 -22.90 3.38
CA LYS A 27 -4.13 -22.13 4.27
C LYS A 27 -4.55 -20.78 3.68
N TYR A 28 -3.68 -20.17 2.88
CA TYR A 28 -3.88 -18.82 2.37
C TYR A 28 -3.93 -18.78 0.84
N LYS A 29 -4.78 -17.90 0.31
CA LYS A 29 -4.83 -17.52 -1.10
C LYS A 29 -4.31 -16.10 -1.25
N LEU A 30 -3.30 -15.92 -2.08
CA LEU A 30 -2.57 -14.66 -2.18
C LEU A 30 -3.01 -13.86 -3.40
N TYR A 31 -3.22 -12.57 -3.17
CA TYR A 31 -3.51 -11.56 -4.17
C TYR A 31 -2.48 -10.45 -4.01
N TRP A 32 -2.08 -9.83 -5.11
CA TRP A 32 -1.11 -8.74 -5.06
C TRP A 32 -1.61 -7.53 -5.81
N PHE A 33 -1.65 -6.39 -5.14
CA PHE A 33 -1.78 -5.09 -5.78
C PHE A 33 -0.38 -4.50 -6.00
N ASN A 34 0.08 -4.54 -7.25
CA ASN A 34 1.28 -3.85 -7.69
C ASN A 34 1.00 -2.35 -7.78
N ILE A 35 1.03 -1.69 -6.62
CA ILE A 35 0.60 -0.30 -6.47
C ILE A 35 1.44 0.66 -7.30
N LEU A 36 2.69 0.33 -7.63
CA LEU A 36 3.53 1.20 -8.44
C LEU A 36 3.43 0.91 -9.95
N GLU A 37 2.79 -0.20 -10.35
CA GLU A 37 2.80 -0.72 -11.73
C GLU A 37 4.22 -0.89 -12.29
N MET A 38 5.16 -1.24 -11.43
CA MET A 38 6.52 -1.50 -11.88
C MET A 38 6.59 -2.87 -12.56
N PRO A 39 7.46 -3.03 -13.57
CA PRO A 39 7.73 -4.33 -14.16
C PRO A 39 8.12 -5.34 -13.08
N HIS A 40 7.67 -6.57 -13.25
CA HIS A 40 7.97 -7.67 -12.35
C HIS A 40 8.00 -8.97 -13.13
N ASN A 41 8.72 -9.95 -12.59
CA ASN A 41 8.62 -11.31 -13.10
C ASN A 41 7.38 -11.96 -12.49
N SER A 42 6.58 -12.63 -13.31
CA SER A 42 5.38 -13.31 -12.84
C SER A 42 5.72 -14.28 -11.72
N ASN A 43 5.06 -14.12 -10.58
CA ASN A 43 5.22 -15.00 -9.43
C ASN A 43 3.97 -15.89 -9.31
N GLU A 44 4.14 -17.19 -9.59
CA GLU A 44 3.08 -18.21 -9.56
C GLU A 44 2.43 -18.37 -8.17
N ALA A 45 3.00 -17.77 -7.12
CA ALA A 45 2.41 -17.78 -5.80
C ALA A 45 1.11 -16.96 -5.72
N PHE A 46 0.90 -16.00 -6.63
CA PHE A 46 -0.29 -15.16 -6.63
C PHE A 46 -1.41 -15.77 -7.48
N ALA A 47 -2.61 -15.84 -6.89
CA ALA A 47 -3.80 -16.23 -7.63
C ALA A 47 -4.24 -15.16 -8.63
N LEU A 48 -3.98 -13.89 -8.30
CA LEU A 48 -4.23 -12.75 -9.18
C LEU A 48 -3.32 -11.58 -8.79
N ILE A 49 -2.74 -10.94 -9.79
CA ILE A 49 -1.96 -9.71 -9.66
C ILE A 49 -2.81 -8.59 -10.27
N PHE A 50 -3.01 -7.53 -9.50
CA PHE A 50 -3.72 -6.34 -9.91
C PHE A 50 -2.72 -5.30 -10.41
N GLU A 51 -2.79 -5.06 -11.71
CA GLU A 51 -1.91 -4.19 -12.49
C GLU A 51 -2.72 -3.45 -13.56
N ASN A 52 -2.06 -2.57 -14.33
CA ASN A 52 -2.68 -1.77 -15.39
C ASN A 52 -3.94 -1.01 -14.91
N TRP A 53 -3.84 -0.46 -13.70
CA TRP A 53 -4.88 0.24 -12.97
C TRP A 53 -4.83 1.76 -13.14
N LYS A 54 -3.66 2.35 -13.43
CA LYS A 54 -3.50 3.80 -13.65
C LYS A 54 -4.09 4.21 -15.00
N LYS A 55 -5.41 4.26 -15.04
CA LYS A 55 -6.19 4.66 -16.22
C LYS A 55 -6.66 6.10 -16.06
N ARG A 56 -6.56 6.87 -17.13
CA ARG A 56 -7.17 8.20 -17.20
C ARG A 56 -8.68 8.08 -17.36
N LYS A 57 -9.40 8.98 -16.69
CA LYS A 57 -10.85 9.18 -16.83
C LYS A 57 -11.17 10.21 -17.91
N VAL A 58 -10.24 11.13 -18.15
CA VAL A 58 -10.37 12.20 -19.15
C VAL A 58 -9.09 12.36 -19.97
N LYS A 59 -9.20 13.03 -21.12
CA LYS A 59 -8.05 13.33 -21.97
C LYS A 59 -7.04 14.23 -21.22
N PRO A 60 -5.74 14.17 -21.54
CA PRO A 60 -4.74 15.09 -21.00
C PRO A 60 -5.14 16.55 -21.16
N ILE A 61 -5.01 17.34 -20.09
CA ILE A 61 -5.36 18.77 -20.09
C ILE A 61 -4.06 19.58 -20.12
N ASN A 62 -4.03 20.62 -20.95
CA ASN A 62 -2.88 21.53 -21.02
C ASN A 62 -2.63 22.18 -19.64
N GLY A 63 -1.38 22.16 -19.19
CA GLY A 63 -0.97 22.71 -17.89
C GLY A 63 -1.02 21.72 -16.71
N GLU A 64 -1.61 20.53 -16.87
CA GLU A 64 -1.62 19.48 -15.82
C GLU A 64 -0.21 19.12 -15.35
N TYR A 65 0.73 18.98 -16.31
CA TYR A 65 2.14 18.73 -16.01
C TYR A 65 2.75 19.86 -15.17
N PHE A 66 2.49 21.11 -15.53
CA PHE A 66 2.98 22.27 -14.78
C PHE A 66 2.44 22.29 -13.36
N LEU A 67 1.12 22.02 -13.19
CA LEU A 67 0.49 21.91 -11.89
C LEU A 67 1.11 20.79 -11.05
N SER A 68 1.39 19.63 -11.66
CA SER A 68 2.01 18.49 -10.98
C SER A 68 3.40 18.83 -10.43
N LYS A 69 4.16 19.69 -11.13
CA LYS A 69 5.53 20.09 -10.77
C LYS A 69 5.59 21.25 -9.79
N LYS A 70 4.73 22.26 -9.95
CA LYS A 70 4.77 23.49 -9.13
C LYS A 70 3.89 23.42 -7.90
N LEU A 71 2.76 22.70 -7.96
CA LEU A 71 1.78 22.58 -6.88
C LEU A 71 1.38 21.11 -6.65
N PRO A 72 2.32 20.22 -6.29
CA PRO A 72 2.07 18.77 -6.19
C PRO A 72 0.97 18.41 -5.18
N SER A 73 0.84 19.17 -4.10
CA SER A 73 -0.23 18.97 -3.10
C SER A 73 -1.63 19.27 -3.66
N VAL A 74 -1.74 20.28 -4.54
CA VAL A 74 -3.01 20.62 -5.21
C VAL A 74 -3.31 19.56 -6.25
N HIS A 75 -2.32 19.22 -7.10
CA HIS A 75 -2.42 18.15 -8.08
C HIS A 75 -2.92 16.85 -7.45
N LYS A 76 -2.33 16.43 -6.32
CA LYS A 76 -2.74 15.21 -5.60
C LYS A 76 -4.20 15.22 -5.15
N LYS A 77 -4.75 16.39 -4.77
CA LYS A 77 -6.16 16.51 -4.32
C LYS A 77 -7.15 16.40 -5.47
N ILE A 78 -6.80 16.93 -6.64
CA ILE A 78 -7.69 16.92 -7.81
C ILE A 78 -7.45 15.73 -8.74
N ARG A 79 -6.39 14.96 -8.51
CA ARG A 79 -5.96 13.82 -9.33
C ARG A 79 -7.08 12.81 -9.60
N SER A 80 -7.95 12.57 -8.61
CA SER A 80 -9.11 11.66 -8.76
C SER A 80 -10.11 12.11 -9.83
N LEU A 81 -10.11 13.38 -10.25
CA LEU A 81 -10.93 13.86 -11.35
C LEU A 81 -10.38 13.43 -12.71
N PHE A 82 -9.06 13.23 -12.80
CA PHE A 82 -8.36 12.97 -14.06
C PHE A 82 -7.99 11.52 -14.27
N GLU A 83 -7.68 10.80 -13.21
CA GLU A 83 -7.22 9.42 -13.25
C GLU A 83 -7.80 8.60 -12.09
N VAL A 84 -7.76 7.28 -12.27
CA VAL A 84 -8.01 6.33 -11.18
C VAL A 84 -6.88 6.48 -10.16
N THR A 85 -7.23 6.61 -8.89
CA THR A 85 -6.28 6.69 -7.77
C THR A 85 -6.07 5.33 -7.10
N GLU A 86 -5.00 5.19 -6.31
CA GLU A 86 -4.71 3.95 -5.58
C GLU A 86 -5.87 3.61 -4.62
N GLU A 87 -6.49 4.63 -4.00
CA GLU A 87 -7.64 4.46 -3.12
C GLU A 87 -8.88 3.93 -3.84
N GLU A 88 -9.18 4.47 -5.03
CA GLU A 88 -10.32 4.03 -5.83
C GLU A 88 -10.13 2.60 -6.31
N TYR A 89 -8.94 2.27 -6.79
CA TYR A 89 -8.65 0.95 -7.27
C TYR A 89 -8.57 -0.08 -6.14
N LEU A 90 -8.00 0.27 -4.98
CA LEU A 90 -8.03 -0.60 -3.80
C LEU A 90 -9.47 -0.92 -3.37
N LYS A 91 -10.39 0.05 -3.38
CA LYS A 91 -11.81 -0.21 -3.09
C LYS A 91 -12.43 -1.19 -4.08
N LYS A 92 -12.08 -1.07 -5.37
CA LYS A 92 -12.50 -2.03 -6.41
C LYS A 92 -11.95 -3.42 -6.10
N ILE A 93 -10.65 -3.55 -5.82
CA ILE A 93 -10.03 -4.83 -5.46
C ILE A 93 -10.76 -5.47 -4.27
N ILE A 94 -10.96 -4.70 -3.19
CA ILE A 94 -11.63 -5.21 -1.98
C ILE A 94 -13.03 -5.72 -2.30
N LYS A 95 -13.78 -5.02 -3.15
CA LYS A 95 -15.10 -5.47 -3.62
C LYS A 95 -15.02 -6.76 -4.45
N ASP A 96 -14.01 -6.86 -5.31
CA ASP A 96 -13.85 -7.97 -6.26
C ASP A 96 -13.45 -9.28 -5.56
N ILE A 97 -12.55 -9.23 -4.56
CA ILE A 97 -12.01 -10.44 -3.93
C ILE A 97 -12.48 -10.67 -2.49
N ASN A 98 -12.97 -9.63 -1.81
CA ASN A 98 -13.34 -9.63 -0.40
C ASN A 98 -12.24 -10.24 0.50
N PRO A 99 -11.08 -9.58 0.67
CA PRO A 99 -9.94 -10.14 1.37
C PRO A 99 -10.15 -10.17 2.88
N ASP A 100 -9.65 -11.21 3.55
CA ASP A 100 -9.68 -11.33 5.02
C ASP A 100 -8.58 -10.52 5.69
N ILE A 101 -7.46 -10.32 4.96
CA ILE A 101 -6.28 -9.62 5.43
C ILE A 101 -5.76 -8.69 4.33
N ILE A 102 -5.42 -7.46 4.70
CA ILE A 102 -4.62 -6.56 3.87
C ILE A 102 -3.26 -6.39 4.53
N HIS A 103 -2.20 -6.68 3.77
CA HIS A 103 -0.83 -6.57 4.23
C HIS A 103 -0.08 -5.60 3.30
N THR A 104 0.39 -4.51 3.88
CA THR A 104 1.08 -3.42 3.17
C THR A 104 2.57 -3.49 3.46
N PHE A 105 3.40 -3.21 2.45
CA PHE A 105 4.85 -3.22 2.57
C PHE A 105 5.39 -1.88 2.14
N GLU A 106 6.27 -1.30 2.96
CA GLU A 106 6.77 0.07 2.78
C GLU A 106 5.71 1.17 3.02
N MET A 107 6.13 2.25 3.67
CA MET A 107 5.21 3.28 4.16
C MET A 107 4.86 4.33 3.09
N GLN A 108 5.84 4.87 2.38
CA GLN A 108 5.73 6.12 1.63
C GLN A 108 5.03 5.95 0.29
N SER A 109 5.38 4.90 -0.43
CA SER A 109 4.98 4.59 -1.80
C SER A 109 3.82 3.61 -1.83
N CYS A 110 3.68 2.76 -0.82
CA CYS A 110 2.65 1.73 -0.77
C CYS A 110 1.54 2.03 0.23
N THR A 111 1.88 2.36 1.48
CA THR A 111 0.86 2.51 2.55
C THR A 111 0.21 3.90 2.58
N TYR A 112 0.97 4.97 2.37
CA TYR A 112 0.42 6.34 2.36
C TYR A 112 -0.65 6.57 1.30
N PRO A 113 -0.50 6.13 0.03
CA PRO A 113 -1.49 6.43 -1.00
C PRO A 113 -2.87 5.84 -0.70
N ILE A 114 -2.93 4.73 0.02
CA ILE A 114 -4.18 4.04 0.38
C ILE A 114 -4.66 4.33 1.81
N GLY A 115 -3.96 5.23 2.51
CA GLY A 115 -4.10 5.41 3.95
C GLY A 115 -5.48 5.88 4.40
N ASN A 116 -6.34 6.48 3.56
CA ASN A 116 -7.71 6.80 3.98
C ASN A 116 -8.68 5.63 3.79
N VAL A 117 -8.37 4.71 2.88
CA VAL A 117 -9.16 3.48 2.71
C VAL A 117 -8.93 2.57 3.91
N LEU A 118 -7.67 2.26 4.25
CA LEU A 118 -7.31 1.37 5.36
C LEU A 118 -8.01 1.73 6.68
N LYS A 119 -8.14 3.03 6.97
CA LYS A 119 -8.80 3.54 8.18
C LYS A 119 -10.26 3.15 8.33
N LYS A 120 -10.96 2.98 7.21
CA LYS A 120 -12.41 2.75 7.16
C LYS A 120 -12.75 1.26 7.05
N LEU A 121 -11.74 0.41 6.83
CA LEU A 121 -11.95 -1.02 6.66
C LEU A 121 -12.05 -1.73 8.02
N LYS A 122 -12.92 -2.74 8.07
CA LYS A 122 -13.03 -3.72 9.16
C LYS A 122 -12.35 -5.04 8.76
N ILE A 123 -11.19 -4.93 8.12
CA ILE A 123 -10.36 -6.04 7.65
C ILE A 123 -9.07 -6.00 8.47
N ILE A 124 -8.46 -7.15 8.76
CA ILE A 124 -7.17 -7.18 9.46
C ILE A 124 -6.12 -6.47 8.59
N ARG A 125 -5.48 -5.44 9.15
CA ARG A 125 -4.50 -4.59 8.48
C ARG A 125 -3.15 -4.81 9.09
N ILE A 126 -2.22 -5.26 8.26
CA ILE A 126 -0.84 -5.48 8.64
C ILE A 126 0.04 -4.53 7.84
N TYR A 127 1.05 -3.99 8.49
CA TYR A 127 2.11 -3.21 7.85
C TYR A 127 3.47 -3.85 8.13
N SER A 128 4.24 -4.10 7.07
CA SER A 128 5.65 -4.45 7.15
C SER A 128 6.51 -3.22 6.88
N CYS A 129 7.20 -2.79 7.93
CA CYS A 129 8.24 -1.76 7.86
C CYS A 129 9.52 -2.35 7.31
N TRP A 130 10.04 -1.75 6.24
CA TRP A 130 11.29 -2.17 5.61
C TRP A 130 12.37 -1.10 5.79
N GLY A 131 13.56 -1.52 6.21
CA GLY A 131 14.75 -0.67 6.24
C GLY A 131 14.65 0.51 7.22
N SER A 132 14.37 1.72 6.72
CA SER A 132 14.40 2.97 7.50
C SER A 132 13.10 3.77 7.47
N ASP A 133 12.02 3.18 6.93
CA ASP A 133 10.71 3.81 6.75
C ASP A 133 10.23 4.60 7.96
N LEU A 134 10.28 4.00 9.15
CA LEU A 134 9.86 4.64 10.38
C LEU A 134 11.00 5.47 10.98
N PHE A 135 12.19 4.88 11.11
CA PHE A 135 13.31 5.52 11.79
C PHE A 135 13.74 6.86 11.19
N PHE A 136 13.83 6.94 9.86
CA PHE A 136 14.26 8.15 9.16
C PHE A 136 13.10 9.16 9.08
N TYR A 137 11.95 8.73 8.56
CA TYR A 137 10.86 9.65 8.23
C TYR A 137 10.08 10.16 9.44
N ARG A 138 10.21 9.57 10.63
CA ARG A 138 9.66 10.15 11.88
C ARG A 138 10.22 11.55 12.17
N ASN A 139 11.42 11.85 11.70
CA ASN A 139 12.09 13.14 11.93
C ASN A 139 11.61 14.23 10.95
N ILE A 140 10.83 13.87 9.93
CA ILE A 140 10.29 14.80 8.94
C ILE A 140 8.82 15.06 9.29
N GLU A 141 8.48 16.27 9.72
CA GLU A 141 7.17 16.60 10.30
C GLU A 141 5.97 16.17 9.42
N LEU A 142 6.07 16.42 8.11
CA LEU A 142 5.03 16.03 7.14
C LEU A 142 4.82 14.52 7.06
N HIS A 143 5.89 13.73 7.20
CA HIS A 143 5.83 12.27 7.21
C HIS A 143 5.37 11.76 8.57
N ARG A 144 5.92 12.29 9.67
CA ARG A 144 5.51 11.95 11.03
C ARG A 144 4.00 12.03 11.21
N LYS A 145 3.38 13.12 10.75
CA LYS A 145 1.91 13.28 10.77
C LYS A 145 1.20 12.14 10.04
N LYS A 146 1.69 11.69 8.89
CA LYS A 146 1.10 10.57 8.12
C LYS A 146 1.34 9.23 8.79
N ILE A 147 2.53 8.98 9.32
CA ILE A 147 2.90 7.75 10.04
C ILE A 147 1.96 7.57 11.23
N VAL A 148 1.89 8.55 12.13
CA VAL A 148 1.00 8.52 13.31
C VAL A 148 -0.44 8.28 12.88
N LYS A 149 -0.88 8.93 11.80
CA LYS A 149 -2.25 8.76 11.29
C LYS A 149 -2.50 7.36 10.71
N ILE A 150 -1.50 6.58 10.35
CA ILE A 150 -1.67 5.23 9.81
C ILE A 150 -1.53 4.20 10.91
N LEU A 151 -0.50 4.31 11.76
CA LEU A 151 -0.22 3.37 12.84
C LEU A 151 -1.43 3.11 13.74
N LYS A 152 -2.18 4.17 14.09
CA LYS A 152 -3.43 4.10 14.86
C LYS A 152 -4.54 3.20 14.30
N HIS A 153 -4.44 2.81 13.04
CA HIS A 153 -5.45 2.00 12.35
C HIS A 153 -4.88 0.69 11.81
N LEU A 154 -3.69 0.30 12.23
CA LEU A 154 -3.13 -1.01 11.93
C LEU A 154 -3.45 -1.96 13.07
N ASP A 155 -3.70 -3.21 12.74
CA ASP A 155 -3.96 -4.27 13.72
C ASP A 155 -2.66 -4.98 14.10
N VAL A 156 -1.71 -5.06 13.16
CA VAL A 156 -0.39 -5.66 13.38
C VAL A 156 0.68 -4.85 12.65
N ILE A 157 1.83 -4.70 13.29
CA ILE A 157 3.05 -4.21 12.65
C ILE A 157 4.12 -5.31 12.65
N HIS A 158 4.78 -5.47 11.51
CA HIS A 158 5.96 -6.28 11.34
C HIS A 158 7.15 -5.36 11.04
N THR A 159 8.27 -5.58 11.70
CA THR A 159 9.46 -4.72 11.61
C THR A 159 10.72 -5.57 11.55
N ASP A 160 11.71 -5.12 10.78
CA ASP A 160 13.00 -5.83 10.67
C ASP A 160 13.80 -5.87 11.98
N ASN A 161 13.58 -4.92 12.90
CA ASN A 161 14.39 -4.76 14.10
C ASN A 161 13.63 -4.12 15.28
N LYS A 162 14.19 -4.26 16.49
CA LYS A 162 13.63 -3.70 17.73
C LYS A 162 13.56 -2.16 17.77
N ARG A 163 14.43 -1.47 17.02
CA ARG A 163 14.42 0.00 16.96
C ARG A 163 13.10 0.49 16.35
N ASP A 164 12.64 -0.14 15.28
CA ASP A 164 11.40 0.26 14.60
C ASP A 164 10.14 -0.11 15.41
N ILE A 165 10.20 -1.17 16.22
CA ILE A 165 9.17 -1.45 17.24
C ILE A 165 9.05 -0.27 18.20
N LYS A 166 10.19 0.19 18.75
CA LYS A 166 10.21 1.33 19.68
C LYS A 166 9.72 2.60 19.00
N VAL A 167 10.15 2.86 17.76
CA VAL A 167 9.66 4.01 16.98
C VAL A 167 8.15 3.97 16.80
N ALA A 168 7.59 2.81 16.47
CA ALA A 168 6.14 2.66 16.30
C ALA A 168 5.40 2.96 17.62
N GLN A 169 5.84 2.34 18.72
CA GLN A 169 5.28 2.56 20.06
C GLN A 169 5.32 4.03 20.50
N ASP A 170 6.43 4.73 20.23
CA ASP A 170 6.60 6.15 20.59
C ASP A 170 5.68 7.08 19.76
N LEU A 171 5.27 6.66 18.56
CA LEU A 171 4.42 7.43 17.65
C LEU A 171 2.92 7.15 17.83
N GLY A 172 2.55 6.10 18.58
CA GLY A 172 1.18 5.67 18.83
C GLY A 172 0.69 4.66 17.81
#